data_AF-A0A024WGC2-F1
#
_entry.id   AF-A0A024WGC2-F1
#
_cell.length_a   1.000
_cell.length_b   1.000
_cell.length_c   1.000
_cell.angle_alpha   90.00
_cell.angle_beta   90.00
_cell.angle_gamma   90.00
#
_symmetry.space_group_name_H-M   'P 1'
#
loop_
_entity.id
_entity.type
_entity.pdbx_description
1 polymer ?
#
loop_
_entity_poly.entity_id
_entity_poly.type
_entity_poly.pdbx_seq_one_letter_code
_entity_poly.pdbx_strand_id
1 'polypeptide(L)'
;MSNNTSHGMSNNTSHGMSNNTSHSMNNTSHSMNNTSHSMNNPSHHINHSSHNVMNKNCGNKRNYTSNNSGDYNESVKSNNYYNHAGNNTNYYNSNKNSISSENLNKQIKKGAEGGDADNVRYSIDKTEEVEKKNPNMINIEMLNPEDRKKEAEKYKVLGNQSYKLGYFESAIDYYTKAIQYDNTNHVYYTNRALCYKKQKLWKLANMDARQALNLEEESVKAHFILGLTLLHLNSLEEGLKKLTKAKTLSSYLKDSNESEINRYIMQAKKLIYLRDEQNKQLSYTELQSFFIDKINLLNQIGYITNEEKSLRIQQTEGIFKELLDSFQKKQVPDYLCCKISMCLMNEPVITPSGMTYDKIFLYEHVKHNGSFDPVSREQFSIREVIPNYAIKEATEHFLKANPWAFEE
;
A
#
# COMPACT_ATOMS: atom_id res chain seq x y z
N MET A 1 -23.39 57.63 -77.70
CA MET A 1 -23.48 56.22 -78.15
C MET A 1 -24.11 55.45 -77.00
N SER A 2 -25.44 55.35 -76.98
CA SER A 2 -26.24 54.26 -77.59
C SER A 2 -26.24 53.01 -76.67
N ASN A 3 -27.14 52.91 -75.67
CA ASN A 3 -28.60 52.57 -75.75
C ASN A 3 -28.81 51.07 -76.01
N ASN A 4 -29.80 50.34 -75.45
CA ASN A 4 -31.07 50.67 -74.77
C ASN A 4 -31.50 49.42 -73.90
N THR A 5 -32.44 49.37 -72.93
CA THR A 5 -33.43 50.31 -72.35
C THR A 5 -33.81 49.90 -70.89
N SER A 6 -34.80 50.59 -70.30
CA SER A 6 -35.58 50.38 -69.06
C SER A 6 -36.66 49.26 -69.16
N HIS A 7 -37.59 48.97 -68.21
CA HIS A 7 -38.17 49.60 -66.99
C HIS A 7 -38.37 48.55 -65.86
N GLY A 8 -38.49 48.86 -64.56
CA GLY A 8 -39.66 49.45 -63.84
C GLY A 8 -40.29 48.38 -62.89
N MET A 9 -41.00 48.65 -61.77
CA MET A 9 -41.44 49.89 -61.09
C MET A 9 -41.59 49.62 -59.56
N SER A 10 -41.50 50.67 -58.71
CA SER A 10 -42.32 50.97 -57.47
C SER A 10 -42.75 49.88 -56.46
N ASN A 11 -42.91 50.09 -55.13
CA ASN A 11 -42.61 51.18 -54.18
C ASN A 11 -42.98 50.73 -52.72
N ASN A 12 -42.37 51.35 -51.70
CA ASN A 12 -42.92 51.98 -50.46
C ASN A 12 -44.36 51.67 -49.95
N THR A 13 -44.77 51.81 -48.67
CA THR A 13 -44.21 52.17 -47.31
C THR A 13 -45.35 51.95 -46.27
N SER A 14 -45.24 51.95 -44.94
CA SER A 14 -44.18 52.00 -43.90
C SER A 14 -44.80 51.50 -42.56
N HIS A 15 -44.07 51.08 -41.53
CA HIS A 15 -43.51 51.85 -40.39
C HIS A 15 -42.86 50.84 -39.41
N GLY A 16 -41.98 51.16 -38.45
CA GLY A 16 -41.31 52.43 -38.13
C GLY A 16 -41.11 52.64 -36.62
N MET A 17 -39.84 52.56 -36.15
CA MET A 17 -39.35 53.02 -34.81
C MET A 17 -39.85 52.27 -33.55
N SER A 18 -39.12 52.21 -32.40
CA SER A 18 -37.68 52.44 -32.12
C SER A 18 -37.24 51.93 -30.70
N ASN A 19 -35.93 51.71 -30.55
CA ASN A 19 -35.07 51.94 -29.36
C ASN A 19 -35.29 51.30 -27.95
N ASN A 20 -34.29 50.49 -27.57
CA ASN A 20 -33.42 50.60 -26.37
C ASN A 20 -33.80 50.14 -24.93
N THR A 21 -32.73 49.62 -24.28
CA THR A 21 -32.33 49.70 -22.84
C THR A 21 -33.12 49.01 -21.72
N SER A 22 -32.57 47.87 -21.26
CA SER A 22 -31.99 47.60 -19.91
C SER A 22 -32.67 48.03 -18.58
N HIS A 23 -32.31 47.29 -17.51
CA HIS A 23 -32.70 47.42 -16.08
C HIS A 23 -34.05 46.75 -15.71
N SER A 24 -34.29 46.25 -14.48
CA SER A 24 -33.43 46.12 -13.28
C SER A 24 -33.79 44.86 -12.44
N MET A 25 -33.06 44.65 -11.34
CA MET A 25 -33.31 43.66 -10.27
C MET A 25 -34.69 43.84 -9.59
N ASN A 26 -35.13 42.80 -8.86
CA ASN A 26 -35.84 43.01 -7.60
C ASN A 26 -35.57 41.89 -6.59
N ASN A 27 -35.50 42.25 -5.30
CA ASN A 27 -35.30 41.35 -4.17
C ASN A 27 -36.63 41.08 -3.46
N THR A 28 -36.82 39.86 -2.94
CA THR A 28 -37.53 39.68 -1.66
C THR A 28 -36.99 38.50 -0.87
N SER A 29 -36.76 38.71 0.42
CA SER A 29 -36.43 37.68 1.40
C SER A 29 -37.66 37.41 2.29
N HIS A 30 -37.78 36.18 2.82
CA HIS A 30 -38.69 35.86 3.92
C HIS A 30 -37.99 34.94 4.93
N SER A 31 -38.43 35.00 6.19
CA SER A 31 -37.70 34.51 7.36
C SER A 31 -38.59 33.72 8.32
N MET A 32 -37.97 32.75 9.00
CA MET A 32 -38.33 32.13 10.28
C MET A 32 -39.79 32.19 10.76
N ASN A 33 -40.38 31.01 11.00
CA ASN A 33 -40.64 30.48 12.36
C ASN A 33 -41.55 29.23 12.32
N ASN A 34 -41.20 28.17 13.08
CA ASN A 34 -42.16 27.69 14.08
C ASN A 34 -41.56 26.86 15.23
N THR A 35 -42.21 27.07 16.36
CA THR A 35 -41.91 26.74 17.76
C THR A 35 -41.96 25.24 18.10
N SER A 36 -41.33 24.86 19.21
CA SER A 36 -41.34 23.53 19.82
C SER A 36 -42.64 23.14 20.52
N HIS A 37 -42.90 21.83 20.64
CA HIS A 37 -43.78 21.24 21.66
C HIS A 37 -43.10 20.02 22.33
N SER A 38 -43.53 19.70 23.55
CA SER A 38 -43.00 18.63 24.41
C SER A 38 -44.16 17.75 24.87
N MET A 39 -43.92 16.44 25.04
CA MET A 39 -44.26 15.77 26.31
C MET A 39 -43.80 14.30 26.39
N ASN A 40 -43.18 14.01 27.54
CA ASN A 40 -43.32 12.81 28.37
C ASN A 40 -42.82 11.43 27.90
N ASN A 41 -42.45 10.66 28.93
CA ASN A 41 -41.74 9.39 28.95
C ASN A 41 -42.56 8.37 29.75
N PRO A 42 -42.56 7.07 29.44
CA PRO A 42 -42.88 6.02 30.40
C PRO A 42 -41.63 5.24 30.80
N SER A 43 -41.39 5.13 32.10
CA SER A 43 -40.23 4.42 32.67
C SER A 43 -40.50 2.92 32.88
N HIS A 44 -39.50 2.09 32.58
CA HIS A 44 -39.38 0.75 33.16
C HIS A 44 -37.95 0.52 33.67
N HIS A 45 -37.82 0.22 34.96
CA HIS A 45 -36.60 -0.33 35.54
C HIS A 45 -36.44 -1.80 35.13
N ILE A 46 -35.20 -2.30 35.07
CA ILE A 46 -34.70 -3.30 36.03
C ILE A 46 -33.17 -3.55 35.85
N ASN A 47 -32.47 -3.49 36.99
CA ASN A 47 -31.18 -4.07 37.36
C ASN A 47 -30.01 -4.14 36.35
N HIS A 48 -28.99 -3.33 36.61
CA HIS A 48 -27.60 -3.79 36.45
C HIS A 48 -27.32 -4.93 37.43
N SER A 49 -26.52 -5.92 37.02
CA SER A 49 -25.79 -6.81 37.93
C SER A 49 -24.29 -6.71 37.68
N SER A 50 -23.55 -6.30 38.72
CA SER A 50 -22.10 -6.18 38.65
C SER A 50 -21.44 -7.54 38.75
N HIS A 51 -20.57 -7.90 37.80
CA HIS A 51 -19.67 -9.06 37.93
C HIS A 51 -18.22 -8.67 37.67
N ASN A 52 -17.33 -9.33 38.42
CA ASN A 52 -16.01 -8.80 38.77
C ASN A 52 -14.98 -8.90 37.64
N VAL A 53 -14.01 -7.98 37.70
CA VAL A 53 -12.73 -8.07 36.99
C VAL A 53 -12.04 -9.40 37.31
N MET A 54 -11.65 -10.15 36.27
CA MET A 54 -10.56 -11.12 36.36
C MET A 54 -9.54 -10.87 35.26
N ASN A 55 -8.48 -10.15 35.62
CA ASN A 55 -7.23 -10.13 34.87
C ASN A 55 -6.63 -11.56 34.88
N LYS A 56 -6.34 -12.14 33.71
CA LYS A 56 -5.66 -13.44 33.59
C LYS A 56 -4.58 -13.40 32.51
N ASN A 57 -3.34 -13.54 32.96
CA ASN A 57 -2.15 -13.68 32.11
C ASN A 57 -2.13 -14.99 31.31
N CYS A 58 -1.32 -14.95 30.25
CA CYS A 58 -0.79 -16.01 29.40
C CYS A 58 -1.02 -17.49 29.81
N GLY A 59 -1.42 -18.31 28.84
CA GLY A 59 -1.35 -19.78 28.92
C GLY A 59 -1.21 -20.46 27.55
N ASN A 60 -0.05 -21.08 27.29
CA ASN A 60 0.20 -22.14 26.30
C ASN A 60 -0.27 -21.93 24.84
N LYS A 61 0.56 -21.26 24.02
CA LYS A 61 0.60 -21.56 22.58
C LYS A 61 1.14 -22.98 22.39
N ARG A 62 0.34 -23.90 21.83
CA ARG A 62 0.82 -25.18 21.29
C ARG A 62 1.08 -25.00 19.80
N ASN A 63 2.28 -25.33 19.35
CA ASN A 63 2.64 -25.26 17.93
C ASN A 63 1.98 -26.41 17.18
N TYR A 64 1.18 -26.10 16.15
CA TYR A 64 0.88 -27.04 15.07
C TYR A 64 1.71 -26.63 13.84
N THR A 65 2.49 -27.58 13.33
CA THR A 65 3.27 -27.44 12.10
C THR A 65 2.92 -28.60 11.19
N SER A 66 2.10 -28.35 10.16
CA SER A 66 1.82 -29.31 9.10
C SER A 66 2.81 -29.11 7.95
N ASN A 67 3.37 -30.21 7.42
CA ASN A 67 4.40 -30.19 6.38
C ASN A 67 3.83 -30.59 5.01
N ASN A 68 4.36 -29.94 3.97
CA ASN A 68 4.09 -30.10 2.53
C ASN A 68 2.66 -29.71 2.09
N SER A 69 2.47 -29.00 0.97
CA SER A 69 3.39 -28.78 -0.17
C SER A 69 3.32 -27.34 -0.74
N GLY A 70 4.47 -26.76 -1.14
CA GLY A 70 4.51 -25.65 -2.12
C GLY A 70 5.02 -24.29 -1.63
N ASP A 71 6.27 -24.24 -1.14
CA ASP A 71 7.19 -23.09 -1.02
C ASP A 71 6.70 -21.63 -0.78
N TYR A 72 7.38 -20.98 0.18
CA TYR A 72 7.41 -19.54 0.51
C TYR A 72 6.35 -18.97 1.49
N ASN A 73 6.38 -19.45 2.73
CA ASN A 73 6.18 -18.58 3.89
C ASN A 73 7.54 -18.05 4.38
N GLU A 74 7.85 -16.78 4.16
CA GLU A 74 8.99 -16.12 4.82
C GLU A 74 8.50 -15.42 6.10
N SER A 75 9.04 -15.82 7.26
CA SER A 75 8.56 -15.35 8.56
C SER A 75 8.85 -13.86 8.78
N VAL A 76 7.79 -13.05 8.91
CA VAL A 76 7.90 -11.67 9.43
C VAL A 76 8.22 -11.75 10.93
N LYS A 77 9.50 -11.78 11.27
CA LYS A 77 9.96 -11.44 12.61
C LYS A 77 9.85 -9.92 12.78
N SER A 78 9.06 -9.49 13.76
CA SER A 78 8.84 -8.08 14.09
C SER A 78 10.09 -7.43 14.67
N ASN A 79 11.00 -6.99 13.79
CA ASN A 79 12.13 -6.15 14.19
C ASN A 79 11.65 -4.71 14.39
N ASN A 80 11.41 -4.34 15.65
CA ASN A 80 11.16 -2.95 16.05
C ASN A 80 12.35 -2.07 15.67
N TYR A 81 12.11 -1.01 14.88
CA TYR A 81 13.08 0.07 14.64
C TYR A 81 12.51 1.40 15.17
N TYR A 82 12.56 1.56 16.49
CA TYR A 82 12.53 2.88 17.12
C TYR A 82 13.97 3.38 17.25
N ASN A 83 14.29 4.52 16.64
CA ASN A 83 15.50 5.29 16.94
C ASN A 83 15.13 6.49 17.82
N HIS A 84 15.52 6.46 19.09
CA HIS A 84 15.56 7.64 19.94
C HIS A 84 17.01 8.10 20.12
N ALA A 85 17.24 9.41 20.04
CA ALA A 85 18.52 10.01 20.36
C ALA A 85 18.68 10.21 21.88
N GLY A 86 19.87 9.93 22.41
CA GLY A 86 20.22 10.11 23.82
C GLY A 86 21.71 9.81 24.04
N ASN A 87 22.39 10.60 24.88
CA ASN A 87 23.85 10.60 24.96
C ASN A 87 24.42 9.77 26.13
N ASN A 88 25.58 9.15 25.86
CA ASN A 88 26.84 9.26 26.61
C ASN A 88 27.41 8.04 27.39
N THR A 89 28.76 8.05 27.45
CA THR A 89 29.68 7.40 28.41
C THR A 89 29.80 5.87 28.52
N ASN A 90 30.73 5.33 27.72
CA ASN A 90 31.91 4.51 28.10
C ASN A 90 31.80 3.40 29.17
N TYR A 91 32.12 2.16 28.75
CA TYR A 91 33.14 1.34 29.41
C TYR A 91 33.91 0.48 28.36
N TYR A 92 35.24 0.38 28.50
CA TYR A 92 36.09 -0.60 27.79
C TYR A 92 35.97 -1.98 28.50
N ASN A 93 36.35 -3.15 27.96
CA ASN A 93 37.07 -3.59 26.76
C ASN A 93 36.59 -5.06 26.47
N SER A 94 36.80 -5.79 25.36
CA SER A 94 37.64 -5.70 24.14
C SER A 94 36.82 -6.30 22.95
N ASN A 95 37.29 -6.76 21.78
CA ASN A 95 38.64 -6.99 21.22
C ASN A 95 38.64 -7.00 19.67
N LYS A 96 39.77 -6.63 19.07
CA LYS A 96 40.30 -6.94 17.71
C LYS A 96 39.38 -7.60 16.66
N ASN A 97 38.82 -6.81 15.74
CA ASN A 97 39.48 -6.49 14.46
C ASN A 97 38.57 -5.62 13.57
N SER A 98 39.04 -4.45 13.15
CA SER A 98 38.26 -3.53 12.31
C SER A 98 39.16 -2.69 11.40
N ILE A 99 38.68 -2.45 10.18
CA ILE A 99 39.06 -1.31 9.34
C ILE A 99 37.73 -0.70 8.87
N SER A 100 37.50 0.58 9.16
CA SER A 100 36.25 1.29 8.87
C SER A 100 36.51 2.49 7.95
N SER A 101 35.45 2.94 7.28
CA SER A 101 35.46 4.06 6.35
C SER A 101 35.52 5.42 7.05
N GLU A 102 36.57 6.21 6.83
CA GLU A 102 36.64 7.59 7.35
C GLU A 102 37.23 8.63 6.36
N ASN A 103 37.57 8.24 5.13
CA ASN A 103 38.32 9.09 4.18
C ASN A 103 37.54 9.64 2.97
N LEU A 104 36.21 9.48 2.89
CA LEU A 104 35.44 9.88 1.69
C LEU A 104 34.76 11.27 1.76
N ASN A 105 34.86 12.00 2.88
CA ASN A 105 34.12 13.27 3.09
C ASN A 105 35.02 14.46 3.46
N LYS A 106 36.07 14.72 2.64
CA LYS A 106 36.93 15.91 2.79
C LYS A 106 37.29 16.64 1.48
N GLN A 107 36.36 16.72 0.51
CA GLN A 107 36.59 17.53 -0.70
C GLN A 107 35.36 18.20 -1.35
N ILE A 108 34.30 18.52 -0.60
CA ILE A 108 33.18 19.35 -1.09
C ILE A 108 32.90 20.51 -0.12
N LYS A 109 33.55 21.67 -0.36
CA LYS A 109 33.08 23.06 -0.09
C LYS A 109 34.24 24.08 -0.17
N LYS A 110 34.41 24.71 -1.34
CA LYS A 110 34.97 26.07 -1.55
C LYS A 110 34.91 26.41 -3.05
N GLY A 111 34.65 27.68 -3.37
CA GLY A 111 34.63 28.19 -4.75
C GLY A 111 33.27 28.04 -5.45
N ALA A 112 32.73 29.18 -5.86
CA ALA A 112 31.72 29.32 -6.90
C ALA A 112 32.25 30.36 -7.91
N GLU A 113 31.43 30.70 -8.92
CA GLU A 113 31.67 31.69 -9.99
C GLU A 113 32.48 31.20 -11.21
N GLY A 114 32.06 31.65 -12.41
CA GLY A 114 32.85 31.61 -13.64
C GLY A 114 32.47 30.58 -14.72
N GLY A 115 31.74 31.04 -15.74
CA GLY A 115 32.17 30.92 -17.15
C GLY A 115 32.15 29.58 -17.89
N ASP A 116 31.33 29.56 -18.95
CA ASP A 116 31.58 28.92 -20.25
C ASP A 116 31.63 27.37 -20.38
N ALA A 117 31.33 26.92 -21.59
CA ALA A 117 31.09 25.52 -21.93
C ALA A 117 32.14 24.97 -22.90
N ASP A 118 33.00 24.07 -22.41
CA ASP A 118 33.66 23.02 -23.22
C ASP A 118 34.43 22.04 -22.32
N ASN A 119 33.77 20.99 -21.80
CA ASN A 119 34.49 19.96 -21.01
C ASN A 119 33.84 18.57 -20.94
N VAL A 120 33.27 18.07 -22.04
CA VAL A 120 32.69 16.71 -22.14
C VAL A 120 33.66 15.72 -22.82
N ARG A 121 34.98 15.96 -22.71
CA ARG A 121 36.00 15.19 -23.48
C ARG A 121 37.28 14.82 -22.71
N TYR A 122 37.23 14.72 -21.38
CA TYR A 122 38.41 14.28 -20.59
C TYR A 122 38.09 13.28 -19.46
N SER A 123 37.52 12.14 -19.84
CA SER A 123 37.44 10.92 -19.00
C SER A 123 37.46 9.61 -19.80
N ILE A 124 37.59 9.67 -21.13
CA ILE A 124 37.78 8.52 -22.02
C ILE A 124 39.29 8.40 -22.27
N ASP A 125 40.03 7.86 -21.30
CA ASP A 125 41.43 7.42 -21.44
C ASP A 125 41.92 6.72 -20.15
N LYS A 126 41.33 5.56 -19.81
CA LYS A 126 41.91 4.56 -18.86
C LYS A 126 41.18 3.21 -18.74
N THR A 127 40.36 2.83 -19.70
CA THR A 127 39.69 1.51 -19.75
C THR A 127 40.32 0.52 -20.73
N GLU A 128 41.26 0.96 -21.57
CA GLU A 128 42.01 0.09 -22.49
C GLU A 128 43.24 -0.56 -21.82
N GLU A 129 43.06 -1.47 -20.85
CA GLU A 129 44.10 -2.51 -20.58
C GLU A 129 43.66 -3.76 -19.78
N VAL A 130 42.36 -4.02 -19.54
CA VAL A 130 41.91 -5.23 -18.81
C VAL A 130 40.86 -6.08 -19.56
N GLU A 131 40.84 -6.05 -20.89
CA GLU A 131 39.94 -6.89 -21.73
C GLU A 131 40.64 -8.09 -22.41
N LYS A 132 41.45 -8.86 -21.68
CA LYS A 132 42.07 -10.09 -22.22
C LYS A 132 42.03 -11.30 -21.28
N LYS A 133 40.82 -11.88 -21.12
CA LYS A 133 40.52 -13.34 -21.15
C LYS A 133 39.07 -13.66 -20.74
N ASN A 134 38.14 -13.62 -21.69
CA ASN A 134 36.88 -14.37 -21.59
C ASN A 134 36.43 -14.81 -23.00
N PRO A 135 36.74 -16.04 -23.45
CA PRO A 135 36.79 -16.39 -24.87
C PRO A 135 35.43 -16.58 -25.57
N ASN A 136 34.31 -16.24 -24.91
CA ASN A 136 32.94 -16.53 -25.39
C ASN A 136 32.04 -15.28 -25.55
N MET A 137 32.61 -14.07 -25.65
CA MET A 137 31.85 -12.94 -26.22
C MET A 137 31.79 -13.08 -27.75
N ILE A 138 30.74 -13.75 -28.22
CA ILE A 138 30.35 -13.74 -29.63
C ILE A 138 30.11 -12.28 -30.02
N ASN A 139 30.67 -11.82 -31.15
CA ASN A 139 30.44 -10.46 -31.61
C ASN A 139 28.95 -10.28 -31.99
N ILE A 140 28.20 -9.61 -31.11
CA ILE A 140 26.75 -9.43 -31.20
C ILE A 140 26.37 -8.68 -32.49
N GLU A 141 27.24 -7.79 -32.97
CA GLU A 141 27.03 -7.01 -34.19
C GLU A 141 27.11 -7.85 -35.48
N MET A 142 27.82 -8.99 -35.45
CA MET A 142 27.94 -9.92 -36.59
C MET A 142 26.75 -10.89 -36.71
N LEU A 143 25.90 -10.97 -35.69
CA LEU A 143 24.69 -11.80 -35.72
C LEU A 143 23.53 -11.03 -36.35
N ASN A 144 22.81 -11.68 -37.29
CA ASN A 144 21.56 -11.12 -37.79
C ASN A 144 20.49 -11.05 -36.67
N PRO A 145 19.45 -10.20 -36.81
CA PRO A 145 18.48 -9.97 -35.72
C PRO A 145 17.74 -11.23 -35.24
N GLU A 146 17.58 -12.24 -36.09
CA GLU A 146 16.82 -13.45 -35.74
C GLU A 146 17.70 -14.46 -34.98
N ASP A 147 18.98 -14.59 -35.35
CA ASP A 147 19.94 -15.37 -34.58
C ASP A 147 20.26 -14.73 -33.22
N ARG A 148 20.24 -13.40 -33.11
CA ARG A 148 20.29 -12.72 -31.80
C ARG A 148 19.10 -13.10 -30.90
N LYS A 149 17.86 -13.11 -31.41
CA LYS A 149 16.70 -13.58 -30.64
C LYS A 149 16.83 -15.04 -30.20
N LYS A 150 17.33 -15.93 -31.07
CA LYS A 150 17.58 -17.34 -30.71
C LYS A 150 18.61 -17.45 -29.58
N GLU A 151 19.66 -16.63 -29.59
CA GLU A 151 20.66 -16.60 -28.52
C GLU A 151 20.08 -16.04 -27.21
N ALA A 152 19.29 -14.96 -27.29
CA ALA A 152 18.57 -14.41 -26.14
C ALA A 152 17.60 -15.43 -25.52
N GLU A 153 16.92 -16.23 -26.33
CA GLU A 153 16.01 -17.28 -25.88
C GLU A 153 16.75 -18.40 -25.12
N LYS A 154 17.93 -18.84 -25.61
CA LYS A 154 18.79 -19.78 -24.86
C LYS A 154 19.16 -19.20 -23.49
N TYR A 155 19.56 -17.94 -23.44
CA TYR A 155 19.88 -17.27 -22.18
C TYR A 155 18.67 -17.11 -21.25
N LYS A 156 17.46 -16.86 -21.79
CA LYS A 156 16.21 -16.92 -21.00
C LYS A 156 15.96 -18.32 -20.41
N VAL A 157 16.21 -19.39 -21.17
CA VAL A 157 16.06 -20.77 -20.68
C VAL A 157 17.05 -21.08 -19.55
N LEU A 158 18.33 -20.68 -19.69
CA LEU A 158 19.34 -20.81 -18.64
C LEU A 158 18.99 -19.99 -17.39
N GLY A 159 18.49 -18.76 -17.56
CA GLY A 159 17.98 -17.93 -16.46
C GLY A 159 16.78 -18.55 -15.76
N ASN A 160 15.84 -19.15 -16.51
CA ASN A 160 14.68 -19.85 -15.97
C ASN A 160 15.10 -21.09 -15.14
N GLN A 161 16.12 -21.83 -15.60
CA GLN A 161 16.67 -22.97 -14.87
C GLN A 161 17.39 -22.52 -13.59
N SER A 162 18.22 -21.49 -13.67
CA SER A 162 18.93 -20.93 -12.50
C SER A 162 17.97 -20.39 -11.45
N TYR A 163 16.90 -19.70 -11.88
CA TYR A 163 15.84 -19.21 -10.99
C TYR A 163 15.10 -20.36 -10.28
N LYS A 164 14.77 -21.45 -10.98
CA LYS A 164 14.16 -22.65 -10.38
C LYS A 164 15.07 -23.35 -9.36
N LEU A 165 16.39 -23.23 -9.50
CA LEU A 165 17.39 -23.74 -8.56
C LEU A 165 17.70 -22.77 -7.41
N GLY A 166 17.07 -21.58 -7.37
CA GLY A 166 17.33 -20.55 -6.36
C GLY A 166 18.61 -19.73 -6.59
N TYR A 167 19.36 -19.98 -7.68
CA TYR A 167 20.56 -19.24 -8.06
C TYR A 167 20.21 -17.91 -8.72
N PHE A 168 19.66 -16.99 -7.93
CA PHE A 168 19.13 -15.71 -8.40
C PHE A 168 20.20 -14.79 -9.05
N GLU A 169 21.45 -14.83 -8.59
CA GLU A 169 22.55 -14.06 -9.17
C GLU A 169 22.88 -14.55 -10.59
N SER A 170 23.12 -15.86 -10.76
CA SER A 170 23.35 -16.45 -12.09
C SER A 170 22.13 -16.27 -13.01
N ALA A 171 20.91 -16.28 -12.47
CA ALA A 171 19.71 -15.95 -13.24
C ALA A 171 19.71 -14.50 -13.73
N ILE A 172 20.11 -13.53 -12.89
CA ILE A 172 20.29 -12.11 -13.27
C ILE A 172 21.32 -11.96 -14.38
N ASP A 173 22.46 -12.66 -14.30
CA ASP A 173 23.48 -12.66 -15.35
C ASP A 173 22.95 -13.20 -16.68
N TYR A 174 22.24 -14.33 -16.64
CA TYR A 174 21.66 -14.92 -17.85
C TYR A 174 20.56 -14.05 -18.46
N TYR A 175 19.66 -13.45 -17.67
CA TYR A 175 18.68 -12.51 -18.22
C TYR A 175 19.32 -11.21 -18.72
N THR A 176 20.42 -10.76 -18.09
CA THR A 176 21.18 -9.60 -18.58
C THR A 176 21.85 -9.89 -19.92
N LYS A 177 22.39 -11.10 -20.12
CA LYS A 177 22.86 -11.56 -21.43
C LYS A 177 21.72 -11.64 -22.45
N ALA A 178 20.55 -12.17 -22.07
CA ALA A 178 19.39 -12.18 -22.97
C ALA A 178 19.03 -10.76 -23.45
N ILE A 179 19.01 -9.78 -22.54
CA ILE A 179 18.76 -8.35 -22.84
C ILE A 179 19.86 -7.73 -23.73
N GLN A 180 21.11 -8.20 -23.65
CA GLN A 180 22.21 -7.74 -24.53
C GLN A 180 22.07 -8.23 -25.98
N TYR A 181 21.50 -9.43 -26.20
CA TYR A 181 21.23 -9.94 -27.55
C TYR A 181 19.91 -9.39 -28.12
N ASP A 182 18.87 -9.29 -27.28
CA ASP A 182 17.55 -8.76 -27.64
C ASP A 182 16.96 -7.95 -26.48
N ASN A 183 16.83 -6.64 -26.67
CA ASN A 183 16.26 -5.70 -25.71
C ASN A 183 14.76 -5.39 -25.97
N THR A 184 14.13 -6.04 -26.96
CA THR A 184 12.74 -5.75 -27.35
C THR A 184 11.72 -6.59 -26.58
N ASN A 185 12.13 -7.75 -26.04
CA ASN A 185 11.24 -8.66 -25.34
C ASN A 185 11.09 -8.30 -23.85
N HIS A 186 9.90 -7.82 -23.47
CA HIS A 186 9.56 -7.47 -22.08
C HIS A 186 9.75 -8.61 -21.06
N VAL A 187 9.71 -9.88 -21.49
CA VAL A 187 9.79 -11.05 -20.60
C VAL A 187 11.12 -11.10 -19.87
N TYR A 188 12.25 -10.83 -20.54
CA TYR A 188 13.58 -10.89 -19.90
C TYR A 188 13.67 -9.90 -18.73
N TYR A 189 13.13 -8.67 -18.92
CA TYR A 189 13.05 -7.66 -17.87
C TYR A 189 12.14 -8.09 -16.72
N THR A 190 10.93 -8.63 -16.99
CA THR A 190 10.06 -9.12 -15.89
C THR A 190 10.69 -10.27 -15.09
N ASN A 191 11.41 -11.17 -15.75
CA ASN A 191 12.10 -12.28 -15.10
C ASN A 191 13.31 -11.80 -14.27
N ARG A 192 14.09 -10.83 -14.76
CA ARG A 192 15.20 -10.22 -14.01
C ARG A 192 14.69 -9.39 -12.83
N ALA A 193 13.62 -8.62 -13.00
CA ALA A 193 12.90 -7.94 -11.94
C ALA A 193 12.44 -8.90 -10.84
N LEU A 194 11.97 -10.10 -11.20
CA LEU A 194 11.55 -11.14 -10.24
C LEU A 194 12.75 -11.69 -9.43
N CYS A 195 13.94 -11.80 -10.03
CA CYS A 195 15.17 -12.17 -9.31
C CYS A 195 15.58 -11.08 -8.32
N TYR A 196 15.61 -9.81 -8.77
CA TYR A 196 15.84 -8.66 -7.90
C TYR A 196 14.79 -8.57 -6.77
N LYS A 197 13.53 -8.92 -7.04
CA LYS A 197 12.45 -9.02 -6.02
C LYS A 197 12.78 -10.07 -4.95
N LYS A 198 13.25 -11.26 -5.36
CA LYS A 198 13.67 -12.33 -4.43
C LYS A 198 14.89 -11.94 -3.60
N GLN A 199 15.82 -11.16 -4.16
CA GLN A 199 16.96 -10.58 -3.45
C GLN A 199 16.65 -9.30 -2.66
N LYS A 200 15.38 -8.83 -2.65
CA LYS A 200 14.93 -7.60 -1.98
C LYS A 200 15.63 -6.32 -2.51
N LEU A 201 16.15 -6.36 -3.74
CA LEU A 201 16.76 -5.25 -4.47
C LEU A 201 15.69 -4.38 -5.15
N TRP A 202 14.80 -3.80 -4.35
CA TRP A 202 13.55 -3.17 -4.81
C TRP A 202 13.73 -2.09 -5.88
N LYS A 203 14.82 -1.30 -5.83
CA LYS A 203 15.11 -0.25 -6.82
C LYS A 203 15.38 -0.81 -8.22
N LEU A 204 16.20 -1.86 -8.33
CA LEU A 204 16.50 -2.52 -9.61
C LEU A 204 15.28 -3.24 -10.16
N ALA A 205 14.52 -3.91 -9.28
CA ALA A 205 13.24 -4.53 -9.64
C ALA A 205 12.20 -3.49 -10.14
N ASN A 206 12.17 -2.27 -9.58
CA ASN A 206 11.30 -1.19 -10.03
C ASN A 206 11.69 -0.70 -11.43
N MET A 207 12.99 -0.52 -11.69
CA MET A 207 13.52 -0.10 -12.99
C MET A 207 13.19 -1.12 -14.09
N ASP A 208 13.50 -2.40 -13.87
CA ASP A 208 13.18 -3.46 -14.85
C ASP A 208 11.66 -3.63 -15.04
N ALA A 209 10.84 -3.51 -13.98
CA ALA A 209 9.39 -3.61 -14.13
C ALA A 209 8.79 -2.39 -14.86
N ARG A 210 9.37 -1.19 -14.72
CA ARG A 210 9.01 -0.03 -15.57
C ARG A 210 9.46 -0.25 -17.02
N GLN A 211 10.67 -0.76 -17.27
CA GLN A 211 11.15 -1.03 -18.62
C GLN A 211 10.36 -2.14 -19.33
N ALA A 212 9.89 -3.16 -18.59
CA ALA A 212 8.97 -4.15 -19.12
C ALA A 212 7.63 -3.52 -19.56
N LEU A 213 7.09 -2.57 -18.79
CA LEU A 213 5.86 -1.84 -19.16
C LEU A 213 6.05 -0.82 -20.29
N ASN A 214 7.28 -0.35 -20.53
CA ASN A 214 7.59 0.47 -21.71
C ASN A 214 7.58 -0.36 -23.02
N LEU A 215 7.72 -1.69 -22.91
CA LEU A 215 7.72 -2.62 -24.04
C LEU A 215 6.37 -3.33 -24.21
N GLU A 216 5.67 -3.62 -23.10
CA GLU A 216 4.36 -4.29 -23.08
C GLU A 216 3.51 -3.72 -21.94
N GLU A 217 2.64 -2.75 -22.25
CA GLU A 217 1.81 -2.08 -21.24
C GLU A 217 0.80 -3.04 -20.60
N GLU A 218 0.31 -4.07 -21.28
CA GLU A 218 -0.74 -4.95 -20.75
C GLU A 218 -0.18 -6.11 -19.90
N SER A 219 1.13 -6.10 -19.61
CA SER A 219 1.79 -7.15 -18.83
C SER A 219 1.36 -7.17 -17.35
N VAL A 220 0.43 -8.08 -17.01
CA VAL A 220 -0.02 -8.39 -15.63
C VAL A 220 1.16 -8.53 -14.67
N LYS A 221 2.18 -9.32 -15.06
CA LYS A 221 3.37 -9.58 -14.26
C LYS A 221 4.20 -8.32 -14.01
N ALA A 222 4.34 -7.45 -15.00
CA ALA A 222 5.10 -6.22 -14.85
C ALA A 222 4.37 -5.20 -13.94
N HIS A 223 3.06 -5.00 -14.11
CA HIS A 223 2.28 -4.17 -13.17
C HIS A 223 2.29 -4.74 -11.75
N PHE A 224 2.22 -6.07 -11.59
CA PHE A 224 2.29 -6.73 -10.30
C PHE A 224 3.65 -6.51 -9.60
N ILE A 225 4.76 -6.82 -10.27
CA ILE A 225 6.11 -6.62 -9.71
C ILE A 225 6.36 -5.14 -9.43
N LEU A 226 5.98 -4.24 -10.36
CA LEU A 226 6.08 -2.79 -10.14
C LEU A 226 5.28 -2.37 -8.91
N GLY A 227 4.03 -2.81 -8.79
CA GLY A 227 3.17 -2.56 -7.62
C GLY A 227 3.84 -2.96 -6.30
N LEU A 228 4.36 -4.18 -6.21
CA LEU A 228 5.08 -4.67 -5.02
C LEU A 228 6.33 -3.84 -4.69
N THR A 229 7.16 -3.52 -5.69
CA THR A 229 8.37 -2.72 -5.46
C THR A 229 8.05 -1.31 -5.00
N LEU A 230 6.95 -0.72 -5.46
CA LEU A 230 6.48 0.60 -5.03
C LEU A 230 6.03 0.60 -3.56
N LEU A 231 5.36 -0.46 -3.09
CA LEU A 231 5.06 -0.62 -1.66
C LEU A 231 6.33 -0.64 -0.81
N HIS A 232 7.34 -1.43 -1.20
CA HIS A 232 8.62 -1.51 -0.50
C HIS A 232 9.49 -0.24 -0.63
N LEU A 233 9.20 0.63 -1.59
CA LEU A 233 9.80 1.96 -1.76
C LEU A 233 8.92 3.09 -1.16
N ASN A 234 7.95 2.75 -0.31
CA ASN A 234 7.00 3.65 0.36
C ASN A 234 6.14 4.54 -0.58
N SER A 235 6.07 4.19 -1.87
CA SER A 235 5.25 4.84 -2.89
C SER A 235 3.88 4.15 -2.96
N LEU A 236 3.17 4.15 -1.82
CA LEU A 236 2.05 3.24 -1.55
C LEU A 236 0.88 3.39 -2.54
N GLU A 237 0.56 4.63 -2.91
CA GLU A 237 -0.53 4.99 -3.84
C GLU A 237 -0.26 4.53 -5.28
N GLU A 238 0.96 4.76 -5.79
CA GLU A 238 1.36 4.20 -7.09
C GLU A 238 1.35 2.67 -7.03
N GLY A 239 1.81 2.08 -5.93
CA GLY A 239 1.80 0.63 -5.69
C GLY A 239 0.40 0.05 -5.78
N LEU A 240 -0.55 0.61 -5.01
CA LEU A 240 -1.96 0.21 -5.03
C LEU A 240 -2.58 0.40 -6.43
N LYS A 241 -2.29 1.51 -7.12
CA LYS A 241 -2.78 1.76 -8.49
C LYS A 241 -2.27 0.72 -9.48
N LYS A 242 -0.99 0.34 -9.40
CA LYS A 242 -0.37 -0.68 -10.27
C LYS A 242 -0.87 -2.10 -9.94
N LEU A 243 -1.01 -2.46 -8.66
CA LEU A 243 -1.64 -3.72 -8.25
C LEU A 243 -3.10 -3.81 -8.72
N THR A 244 -3.84 -2.69 -8.69
CA THR A 244 -5.23 -2.64 -9.19
C THR A 244 -5.31 -2.84 -10.72
N LYS A 245 -4.43 -2.20 -11.52
CA LYS A 245 -4.35 -2.46 -12.97
C LYS A 245 -3.93 -3.91 -13.25
N ALA A 246 -3.00 -4.48 -12.48
CA ALA A 246 -2.63 -5.90 -12.56
C ALA A 246 -3.84 -6.82 -12.32
N LYS A 247 -4.68 -6.52 -11.30
CA LYS A 247 -5.95 -7.25 -11.08
C LYS A 247 -6.86 -7.16 -12.31
N THR A 248 -7.15 -5.95 -12.80
CA THR A 248 -8.10 -5.79 -13.92
C THR A 248 -7.66 -6.53 -15.19
N LEU A 249 -6.34 -6.56 -15.45
CA LEU A 249 -5.77 -7.34 -16.55
C LEU A 249 -5.84 -8.86 -16.28
N SER A 250 -5.53 -9.30 -15.05
CA SER A 250 -5.64 -10.71 -14.64
C SER A 250 -7.06 -11.26 -14.80
N SER A 251 -8.08 -10.51 -14.38
CA SER A 251 -9.48 -10.91 -14.52
C SER A 251 -9.96 -10.90 -15.98
N TYR A 252 -9.44 -9.99 -16.82
CA TYR A 252 -9.74 -9.96 -18.26
C TYR A 252 -9.11 -11.15 -19.01
N LEU A 253 -7.85 -11.45 -18.75
CA LEU A 253 -7.11 -12.57 -19.34
C LEU A 253 -7.46 -13.94 -18.72
N LYS A 254 -8.26 -13.96 -17.64
CA LYS A 254 -8.61 -15.15 -16.84
C LYS A 254 -7.39 -15.86 -16.23
N ASP A 255 -6.38 -15.07 -15.86
CA ASP A 255 -5.13 -15.53 -15.25
C ASP A 255 -5.38 -16.02 -13.80
N SER A 256 -4.81 -17.18 -13.45
CA SER A 256 -5.07 -17.87 -12.17
C SER A 256 -4.55 -17.15 -10.90
N ASN A 257 -3.88 -16.01 -11.05
CA ASN A 257 -3.14 -15.34 -9.98
C ASN A 257 -3.93 -14.25 -9.22
N GLU A 258 -5.23 -14.09 -9.50
CA GLU A 258 -6.02 -13.00 -8.93
C GLU A 258 -6.06 -13.03 -7.39
N SER A 259 -6.03 -14.21 -6.77
CA SER A 259 -5.98 -14.37 -5.31
C SER A 259 -4.71 -13.77 -4.69
N GLU A 260 -3.53 -13.99 -5.28
CA GLU A 260 -2.28 -13.38 -4.83
C GLU A 260 -2.33 -11.86 -4.99
N ILE A 261 -2.82 -11.37 -6.14
CA ILE A 261 -2.94 -9.93 -6.41
C ILE A 261 -3.91 -9.26 -5.40
N ASN A 262 -5.06 -9.89 -5.13
CA ASN A 262 -6.03 -9.42 -4.13
C ASN A 262 -5.39 -9.33 -2.72
N ARG A 263 -4.60 -10.32 -2.32
CA ARG A 263 -3.89 -10.33 -1.02
C ARG A 263 -2.97 -9.11 -0.89
N TYR A 264 -2.16 -8.82 -1.91
CA TYR A 264 -1.29 -7.65 -1.90
C TYR A 264 -2.03 -6.30 -2.06
N ILE A 265 -3.19 -6.26 -2.73
CA ILE A 265 -4.06 -5.07 -2.74
C ILE A 265 -4.57 -4.76 -1.32
N MET A 266 -4.93 -5.78 -0.54
CA MET A 266 -5.34 -5.58 0.85
C MET A 266 -4.16 -5.19 1.75
N GLN A 267 -2.98 -5.80 1.57
CA GLN A 267 -1.74 -5.38 2.24
C GLN A 267 -1.39 -3.91 1.94
N ALA A 268 -1.53 -3.46 0.69
CA ALA A 268 -1.33 -2.05 0.30
C ALA A 268 -2.29 -1.11 1.02
N LYS A 269 -3.59 -1.46 1.10
CA LYS A 269 -4.60 -0.68 1.84
C LYS A 269 -4.31 -0.63 3.34
N LYS A 270 -3.85 -1.74 3.95
CA LYS A 270 -3.41 -1.79 5.36
C LYS A 270 -2.28 -0.79 5.61
N LEU A 271 -1.25 -0.80 4.77
CA LEU A 271 -0.10 0.12 4.89
C LEU A 271 -0.50 1.60 4.72
N ILE A 272 -1.33 1.93 3.73
CA ILE A 272 -1.85 3.30 3.52
C ILE A 272 -2.64 3.76 4.74
N TYR A 273 -3.58 2.94 5.20
CA TYR A 273 -4.43 3.25 6.35
C TYR A 273 -3.60 3.51 7.63
N LEU A 274 -2.61 2.65 7.94
CA LEU A 274 -1.78 2.78 9.13
C LEU A 274 -0.89 4.03 9.08
N ARG A 275 -0.33 4.37 7.90
CA ARG A 275 0.42 5.61 7.67
C ARG A 275 -0.47 6.84 7.87
N ASP A 276 -1.66 6.84 7.28
CA ASP A 276 -2.59 7.98 7.33
C ASP A 276 -3.16 8.19 8.75
N GLU A 277 -3.26 7.12 9.51
CA GLU A 277 -3.57 7.14 10.94
C GLU A 277 -2.43 7.71 11.79
N GLN A 278 -1.19 7.26 11.57
CA GLN A 278 -0.01 7.81 12.23
C GLN A 278 0.14 9.32 11.94
N ASN A 279 -0.07 9.74 10.69
CA ASN A 279 -0.06 11.15 10.29
C ASN A 279 -1.14 11.97 11.03
N LYS A 280 -2.33 11.42 11.25
CA LYS A 280 -3.38 12.05 12.06
C LYS A 280 -2.96 12.17 13.53
N GLN A 281 -2.44 11.10 14.13
CA GLN A 281 -1.96 11.12 15.53
C GLN A 281 -0.88 12.20 15.75
N LEU A 282 0.07 12.32 14.81
CA LEU A 282 1.07 13.39 14.82
C LEU A 282 0.42 14.77 14.74
N SER A 283 -0.45 15.00 13.75
CA SER A 283 -1.15 16.29 13.59
C SER A 283 -2.01 16.69 14.80
N TYR A 284 -2.67 15.73 15.46
CA TYR A 284 -3.39 15.99 16.70
C TYR A 284 -2.44 16.31 17.87
N THR A 285 -1.27 15.65 17.96
CA THR A 285 -0.26 15.94 18.98
C THR A 285 0.37 17.32 18.79
N GLU A 286 0.67 17.71 17.55
CA GLU A 286 1.14 19.06 17.19
C GLU A 286 0.11 20.13 17.54
N LEU A 287 -1.18 19.88 17.25
CA LEU A 287 -2.27 20.78 17.58
C LEU A 287 -2.49 20.90 19.09
N GLN A 288 -2.33 19.81 19.85
CA GLN A 288 -2.36 19.82 21.32
C GLN A 288 -1.24 20.72 21.88
N SER A 289 0.01 20.56 21.40
CA SER A 289 1.13 21.43 21.79
C SER A 289 0.81 22.88 21.49
N PHE A 290 0.37 23.19 20.25
CA PHE A 290 0.01 24.54 19.85
C PHE A 290 -1.02 25.19 20.78
N PHE A 291 -2.08 24.47 21.18
CA PHE A 291 -3.06 25.00 22.13
C PHE A 291 -2.45 25.26 23.51
N ILE A 292 -1.65 24.34 24.05
CA ILE A 292 -0.96 24.50 25.33
C ILE A 292 0.01 25.71 25.29
N ASP A 293 0.76 25.87 24.19
CA ASP A 293 1.66 27.01 23.98
C ASP A 293 0.91 28.35 23.89
N LYS A 294 -0.28 28.38 23.26
CA LYS A 294 -1.13 29.59 23.26
C LYS A 294 -1.74 29.89 24.63
N ILE A 295 -2.14 28.88 25.41
CA ILE A 295 -2.61 29.07 26.80
C ILE A 295 -1.47 29.62 27.67
N ASN A 296 -0.26 29.08 27.51
CA ASN A 296 0.94 29.58 28.18
C ASN A 296 1.24 31.05 27.83
N LEU A 297 1.18 31.41 26.55
CA LEU A 297 1.38 32.79 26.09
C LEU A 297 0.32 33.76 26.63
N LEU A 298 -0.96 33.38 26.60
CA LEU A 298 -2.06 34.20 27.14
C LEU A 298 -1.89 34.49 28.64
N ASN A 299 -1.36 33.52 29.39
CA ASN A 299 -1.01 33.69 30.79
C ASN A 299 0.23 34.59 30.98
N GLN A 300 1.26 34.42 30.16
CA GLN A 300 2.49 35.23 30.21
C GLN A 300 2.23 36.72 29.92
N ILE A 301 1.30 37.05 29.02
CA ILE A 301 0.89 38.45 28.74
C ILE A 301 -0.14 38.99 29.75
N GLY A 302 -0.51 38.22 30.78
CA GLY A 302 -1.46 38.65 31.81
C GLY A 302 -2.94 38.63 31.40
N TYR A 303 -3.29 38.02 30.27
CA TYR A 303 -4.68 37.97 29.79
C TYR A 303 -5.53 36.91 30.52
N ILE A 304 -4.89 35.87 31.08
CA ILE A 304 -5.55 34.85 31.92
C ILE A 304 -4.76 34.56 33.21
N THR A 305 -5.47 34.22 34.29
CA THR A 305 -4.87 33.84 35.57
C THR A 305 -4.18 32.47 35.50
N ASN A 306 -3.35 32.15 36.51
CA ASN A 306 -2.72 30.84 36.63
C ASN A 306 -3.74 29.71 36.83
N GLU A 307 -4.86 30.01 37.49
CA GLU A 307 -5.98 29.09 37.71
C GLU A 307 -6.70 28.78 36.40
N GLU A 308 -7.07 29.82 35.63
CA GLU A 308 -7.69 29.68 34.31
C GLU A 308 -6.76 28.94 33.34
N LYS A 309 -5.46 29.26 33.32
CA LYS A 309 -4.46 28.49 32.56
C LYS A 309 -4.48 27.01 32.91
N SER A 310 -4.48 26.68 34.20
CA SER A 310 -4.45 25.29 34.67
C SER A 310 -5.71 24.54 34.23
N LEU A 311 -6.88 25.19 34.36
CA LEU A 311 -8.16 24.67 33.88
C LEU A 311 -8.17 24.46 32.36
N ARG A 312 -7.64 25.41 31.57
CA ARG A 312 -7.59 25.28 30.10
C ARG A 312 -6.62 24.19 29.64
N ILE A 313 -5.45 24.05 30.26
CA ILE A 313 -4.52 22.95 29.97
C ILE A 313 -5.21 21.61 30.27
N GLN A 314 -5.85 21.46 31.43
CA GLN A 314 -6.58 20.24 31.79
C GLN A 314 -7.73 19.92 30.81
N GLN A 315 -8.47 20.93 30.34
CA GLN A 315 -9.51 20.77 29.32
C GLN A 315 -8.93 20.31 27.98
N THR A 316 -7.84 20.93 27.52
CA THR A 316 -7.14 20.54 26.28
C THR A 316 -6.59 19.11 26.39
N GLU A 317 -5.85 18.79 27.45
CA GLU A 317 -5.29 17.44 27.68
C GLU A 317 -6.38 16.37 27.77
N GLY A 318 -7.53 16.66 28.41
CA GLY A 318 -8.66 15.74 28.46
C GLY A 318 -9.23 15.41 27.08
N ILE A 319 -9.51 16.44 26.27
CA ILE A 319 -10.06 16.28 24.91
C ILE A 319 -9.08 15.52 24.00
N PHE A 320 -7.81 15.92 23.99
CA PHE A 320 -6.81 15.27 23.14
C PHE A 320 -6.50 13.85 23.63
N LYS A 321 -6.55 13.57 24.93
CA LYS A 321 -6.42 12.20 25.45
C LYS A 321 -7.56 11.31 24.98
N GLU A 322 -8.82 11.71 25.12
CA GLU A 322 -9.96 10.89 24.66
C GLU A 322 -9.85 10.57 23.16
N LEU A 323 -9.45 11.58 22.37
CA LEU A 323 -9.22 11.44 20.94
C LEU A 323 -8.04 10.51 20.62
N LEU A 324 -6.91 10.61 21.33
CA LEU A 324 -5.73 9.76 21.12
C LEU A 324 -5.96 8.32 21.61
N ASP A 325 -6.65 8.12 22.74
CA ASP A 325 -7.07 6.83 23.26
C ASP A 325 -8.03 6.10 22.29
N SER A 326 -8.76 6.83 21.43
CA SER A 326 -9.67 6.23 20.43
C SER A 326 -8.94 5.38 19.39
N PHE A 327 -7.72 5.77 18.99
CA PHE A 327 -6.94 5.02 18.00
C PHE A 327 -6.45 3.65 18.52
N GLN A 328 -6.36 3.46 19.83
CA GLN A 328 -5.86 2.23 20.46
C GLN A 328 -6.94 1.16 20.63
N LYS A 329 -8.23 1.54 20.60
CA LYS A 329 -9.38 0.67 20.95
C LYS A 329 -9.84 -0.20 19.77
N LYS A 330 -8.89 -0.81 19.06
CA LYS A 330 -9.15 -1.59 17.84
C LYS A 330 -9.29 -3.07 18.13
N GLN A 331 -10.44 -3.62 17.77
CA GLN A 331 -10.76 -5.04 17.91
C GLN A 331 -11.62 -5.47 16.72
N VAL A 332 -11.33 -6.63 16.16
CA VAL A 332 -12.22 -7.28 15.19
C VAL A 332 -13.43 -7.84 15.95
N PRO A 333 -14.68 -7.58 15.54
CA PRO A 333 -15.85 -8.09 16.25
C PRO A 333 -15.88 -9.63 16.28
N ASP A 334 -16.06 -10.23 17.46
CA ASP A 334 -15.96 -11.68 17.70
C ASP A 334 -16.78 -12.55 16.73
N TYR A 335 -17.90 -12.06 16.22
CA TYR A 335 -18.76 -12.78 15.26
C TYR A 335 -18.17 -12.88 13.84
N LEU A 336 -17.15 -12.08 13.52
CA LEU A 336 -16.34 -12.16 12.31
C LEU A 336 -15.07 -13.02 12.50
N CYS A 337 -14.75 -13.39 13.74
CA CYS A 337 -13.57 -14.17 14.09
C CYS A 337 -13.83 -15.69 14.14
N CYS A 338 -12.91 -16.48 13.60
CA CYS A 338 -12.95 -17.93 13.60
C CYS A 338 -12.79 -18.46 15.03
N LYS A 339 -13.66 -19.38 15.49
CA LYS A 339 -13.61 -19.91 16.87
C LYS A 339 -12.43 -20.86 17.16
N ILE A 340 -11.60 -21.16 16.17
CA ILE A 340 -10.35 -21.95 16.32
C ILE A 340 -9.12 -21.02 16.37
N SER A 341 -8.96 -20.14 15.37
CA SER A 341 -7.77 -19.27 15.25
C SER A 341 -7.90 -17.93 15.96
N MET A 342 -9.12 -17.50 16.30
CA MET A 342 -9.49 -16.18 16.83
C MET A 342 -9.19 -14.98 15.91
N CYS A 343 -8.56 -15.20 14.75
CA CYS A 343 -8.40 -14.23 13.67
C CYS A 343 -9.68 -14.07 12.83
N LEU A 344 -9.73 -13.00 12.02
CA LEU A 344 -10.80 -12.72 11.07
C LEU A 344 -10.97 -13.87 10.03
N MET A 345 -12.21 -14.26 9.74
CA MET A 345 -12.49 -15.32 8.76
C MET A 345 -12.30 -14.87 7.30
N ASN A 346 -11.48 -15.61 6.54
CA ASN A 346 -11.26 -15.37 5.11
C ASN A 346 -12.16 -16.27 4.24
N GLU A 347 -12.23 -17.57 4.54
CA GLU A 347 -13.17 -18.51 3.94
C GLU A 347 -14.10 -19.08 5.04
N PRO A 348 -15.13 -18.31 5.47
CA PRO A 348 -16.06 -18.76 6.49
C PRO A 348 -16.94 -19.91 5.98
N VAL A 349 -17.04 -20.96 6.78
CA VAL A 349 -17.89 -22.13 6.56
C VAL A 349 -18.68 -22.46 7.82
N ILE A 350 -19.92 -22.89 7.66
CA ILE A 350 -20.83 -23.25 8.76
C ILE A 350 -20.98 -24.78 8.86
N THR A 351 -20.94 -25.30 10.08
CA THR A 351 -21.23 -26.70 10.43
C THR A 351 -22.72 -26.90 10.70
N PRO A 352 -23.24 -28.15 10.71
CA PRO A 352 -24.65 -28.43 11.03
C PRO A 352 -25.13 -27.92 12.41
N SER A 353 -24.21 -27.68 13.35
CA SER A 353 -24.47 -27.06 14.66
C SER A 353 -24.85 -25.57 14.59
N GLY A 354 -24.70 -24.95 13.42
CA GLY A 354 -24.80 -23.50 13.22
C GLY A 354 -23.50 -22.73 13.50
N MET A 355 -22.44 -23.40 13.99
CA MET A 355 -21.17 -22.75 14.28
C MET A 355 -20.40 -22.43 12.99
N THR A 356 -19.91 -21.20 12.86
CA THR A 356 -19.09 -20.75 11.73
C THR A 356 -17.61 -20.66 12.09
N TYR A 357 -16.77 -21.17 11.19
CA TYR A 357 -15.32 -21.27 11.31
C TYR A 357 -14.65 -20.79 10.02
N ASP A 358 -13.37 -20.42 10.06
CA ASP A 358 -12.58 -20.40 8.84
C ASP A 358 -12.25 -21.84 8.42
N LYS A 359 -12.51 -22.12 7.14
CA LYS A 359 -12.39 -23.43 6.48
C LYS A 359 -11.05 -24.11 6.69
N ILE A 360 -9.94 -23.38 6.63
CA ILE A 360 -8.59 -24.00 6.73
C ILE A 360 -8.43 -24.65 8.11
N PHE A 361 -8.77 -23.90 9.16
CA PHE A 361 -8.64 -24.35 10.54
C PHE A 361 -9.66 -25.45 10.90
N LEU A 362 -10.88 -25.40 10.35
CA LEU A 362 -11.86 -26.47 10.54
C LEU A 362 -11.41 -27.77 9.87
N TYR A 363 -10.84 -27.70 8.66
CA TYR A 363 -10.35 -28.87 7.93
C TYR A 363 -9.11 -29.47 8.60
N GLU A 364 -8.18 -28.66 9.13
CA GLU A 364 -7.07 -29.18 9.95
C GLU A 364 -7.57 -29.83 11.26
N HIS A 365 -8.54 -29.22 11.96
CA HIS A 365 -9.16 -29.83 13.14
C HIS A 365 -9.78 -31.20 12.82
N VAL A 366 -10.60 -31.31 11.77
CA VAL A 366 -11.23 -32.58 11.39
C VAL A 366 -10.17 -33.64 11.01
N LYS A 367 -9.11 -33.23 10.30
CA LYS A 367 -7.99 -34.10 9.90
C LYS A 367 -7.18 -34.65 11.07
N HIS A 368 -7.00 -33.87 12.14
CA HIS A 368 -6.12 -34.23 13.27
C HIS A 368 -6.84 -34.71 14.53
N ASN A 369 -8.06 -34.24 14.78
CA ASN A 369 -8.84 -34.54 15.98
C ASN A 369 -10.06 -35.45 15.70
N GLY A 370 -10.54 -35.47 14.45
CA GLY A 370 -11.71 -36.24 14.03
C GLY A 370 -12.95 -35.37 13.74
N SER A 371 -13.96 -36.00 13.13
CA SER A 371 -15.13 -35.34 12.53
C SER A 371 -16.21 -34.95 13.57
N PHE A 372 -15.89 -33.99 14.44
CA PHE A 372 -16.82 -33.39 15.39
C PHE A 372 -16.61 -31.88 15.52
N ASP A 373 -17.65 -31.15 15.91
CA ASP A 373 -17.63 -29.69 16.04
C ASP A 373 -16.69 -29.23 17.19
N PRO A 374 -15.71 -28.34 16.93
CA PRO A 374 -14.78 -27.84 17.95
C PRO A 374 -15.45 -27.27 19.21
N VAL A 375 -16.64 -26.69 19.08
CA VAL A 375 -17.37 -26.00 20.15
C VAL A 375 -18.54 -26.85 20.65
N SER A 376 -19.48 -27.25 19.79
CA SER A 376 -20.69 -28.00 20.23
C SER A 376 -20.42 -29.48 20.52
N ARG A 377 -19.32 -30.04 19.99
CA ARG A 377 -18.92 -31.46 20.10
C ARG A 377 -19.86 -32.46 19.39
N GLU A 378 -20.82 -31.97 18.62
CA GLU A 378 -21.67 -32.79 17.76
C GLU A 378 -20.84 -33.41 16.63
N GLN A 379 -21.14 -34.66 16.27
CA GLN A 379 -20.50 -35.32 15.13
C GLN A 379 -21.09 -34.80 13.82
N PHE A 380 -20.25 -34.54 12.84
CA PHE A 380 -20.66 -34.10 11.50
C PHE A 380 -19.72 -34.67 10.43
N SER A 381 -20.21 -34.80 9.20
CA SER A 381 -19.41 -35.15 8.03
C SER A 381 -18.88 -33.89 7.34
N ILE A 382 -17.62 -33.89 6.89
CA ILE A 382 -17.02 -32.74 6.17
C ILE A 382 -17.79 -32.35 4.88
N ARG A 383 -18.69 -33.21 4.39
CA ARG A 383 -19.60 -32.95 3.26
C ARG A 383 -20.82 -32.10 3.62
N GLU A 384 -21.12 -31.97 4.91
CA GLU A 384 -22.25 -31.20 5.48
C GLU A 384 -21.81 -29.77 5.88
N VAL A 385 -20.54 -29.44 5.66
CA VAL A 385 -19.97 -28.11 5.89
C VAL A 385 -20.23 -27.23 4.67
N ILE A 386 -20.92 -26.11 4.89
CA ILE A 386 -21.44 -25.23 3.82
C ILE A 386 -20.69 -23.88 3.85
N PRO A 387 -20.32 -23.27 2.71
CA PRO A 387 -19.78 -21.90 2.69
C PRO A 387 -20.78 -20.87 3.26
N ASN A 388 -20.36 -20.09 4.25
CA ASN A 388 -21.19 -19.07 4.87
C ASN A 388 -21.02 -17.72 4.15
N TYR A 389 -21.72 -17.56 3.03
CA TYR A 389 -21.63 -16.36 2.18
C TYR A 389 -22.03 -15.07 2.90
N ALA A 390 -22.97 -15.13 3.86
CA ALA A 390 -23.39 -13.95 4.62
C ALA A 390 -22.27 -13.43 5.54
N ILE A 391 -21.55 -14.34 6.21
CA ILE A 391 -20.35 -13.96 6.99
C ILE A 391 -19.21 -13.53 6.07
N LYS A 392 -19.06 -14.12 4.86
CA LYS A 392 -18.06 -13.70 3.87
C LYS A 392 -18.28 -12.26 3.39
N GLU A 393 -19.51 -11.89 3.08
CA GLU A 393 -19.87 -10.50 2.75
C GLU A 393 -19.62 -9.56 3.94
N ALA A 394 -19.95 -9.99 5.16
CA ALA A 394 -19.70 -9.21 6.36
C ALA A 394 -18.21 -8.99 6.66
N THR A 395 -17.34 -9.99 6.49
CA THR A 395 -15.88 -9.83 6.67
C THR A 395 -15.26 -8.95 5.58
N GLU A 396 -15.72 -9.07 4.33
CA GLU A 396 -15.25 -8.22 3.23
C GLU A 396 -15.72 -6.77 3.36
N HIS A 397 -16.96 -6.54 3.79
CA HIS A 397 -17.45 -5.20 4.11
C HIS A 397 -16.68 -4.58 5.30
N PHE A 398 -16.42 -5.37 6.34
CA PHE A 398 -15.61 -4.93 7.48
C PHE A 398 -14.20 -4.54 7.04
N LEU A 399 -13.51 -5.38 6.26
CA LEU A 399 -12.16 -5.11 5.72
C LEU A 399 -12.10 -3.90 4.78
N LYS A 400 -13.18 -3.62 4.05
CA LYS A 400 -13.29 -2.44 3.17
C LYS A 400 -13.30 -1.14 3.99
N ALA A 401 -13.92 -1.13 5.17
CA ALA A 401 -13.91 -0.01 6.11
C ALA A 401 -12.68 -0.01 7.04
N ASN A 402 -12.15 -1.19 7.37
CA ASN A 402 -11.07 -1.42 8.33
C ASN A 402 -9.89 -2.20 7.71
N PRO A 403 -9.09 -1.61 6.79
CA PRO A 403 -7.95 -2.30 6.19
C PRO A 403 -6.88 -2.74 7.19
N TRP A 404 -6.82 -2.12 8.38
CA TRP A 404 -5.92 -2.52 9.46
C TRP A 404 -6.12 -3.97 9.91
N ALA A 405 -7.36 -4.47 9.92
CA ALA A 405 -7.71 -5.84 10.33
C ALA A 405 -7.34 -6.93 9.31
N PHE A 406 -6.66 -6.58 8.21
CA PHE A 406 -6.18 -7.56 7.23
C PHE A 406 -4.92 -8.28 7.75
N GLU A 407 -4.94 -9.61 7.80
CA GLU A 407 -3.85 -10.42 8.39
C GLU A 407 -3.54 -10.00 9.85
N GLU A 408 -4.58 -9.95 10.69
CA GLU A 408 -4.54 -9.92 12.17
C GLU A 408 -5.15 -11.20 12.78
#